data_AF-A0A9E0REV6-F1
#
_entry.id   AF-A0A9E0REV6-F1
#
_cell.length_a   1.000
_cell.length_b   1.000
_cell.length_c   1.000
_cell.angle_alpha   90.00
_cell.angle_beta   90.00
_cell.angle_gamma   90.00
#
_symmetry.space_group_name_H-M   'P 1'
#
loop_
_entity.id
_entity.type
_entity.pdbx_description
1 polymer ?
#
loop_
_entity_poly.entity_id
_entity_poly.type
_entity_poly.pdbx_seq_one_letter_code
_entity_poly.pdbx_strand_id
1 'polypeptide(L)' 'MTAKDGVKCRGFAPDNAWVLYVEAQLPKAFSEAILAKLRACSGPSTP' A
#
# COMPACT_ATOMS: atom_id res chain seq x y z
N MET A 1 -5.64 13.65 10.52
CA MET A 1 -4.87 13.85 9.27
C MET A 1 -4.22 12.53 8.84
N THR A 2 -3.85 12.40 7.56
CA THR A 2 -3.15 11.19 7.06
C THR A 2 -1.74 11.12 7.64
N ALA A 3 -1.14 9.93 7.68
CA ALA A 3 0.24 9.75 8.14
C ALA A 3 1.24 10.68 7.41
N LYS A 4 1.00 10.94 6.12
CA LYS A 4 1.79 11.88 5.30
C LYS A 4 1.74 13.30 5.86
N ASP A 5 0.56 13.82 6.18
CA ASP A 5 0.39 15.18 6.68
C ASP A 5 0.88 15.29 8.14
N GLY A 6 0.77 14.20 8.92
CA GLY A 6 1.30 14.12 10.30
C GLY A 6 2.78 14.39 10.40
N VAL A 7 3.58 13.83 9.47
CA VAL A 7 5.03 14.08 9.43
C VAL A 7 5.33 15.49 8.96
N LYS A 8 4.58 16.00 7.98
CA LYS A 8 4.80 17.34 7.40
C LYS A 8 4.45 18.46 8.35
N CYS A 9 3.38 18.30 9.12
CA CYS A 9 2.83 19.35 9.96
C CYS A 9 3.31 19.31 11.40
N ARG A 10 4.21 18.38 11.76
CA ARG A 10 4.66 18.14 13.14
C ARG A 10 5.10 19.41 13.90
N GLY A 11 5.72 20.38 13.21
CA GLY A 11 6.21 21.61 13.83
C GLY A 11 5.22 22.77 13.93
N PHE A 12 4.04 22.67 13.32
CA PHE A 12 3.07 23.77 13.27
C PHE A 12 1.60 23.33 13.38
N ALA A 13 1.35 22.04 13.62
CA ALA A 13 0.02 21.53 13.87
C ALA A 13 -0.49 22.02 15.24
N PRO A 14 -1.77 22.40 15.36
CA PRO A 14 -2.35 22.77 16.65
C PRO A 14 -2.49 21.54 17.56
N ASP A 15 -2.59 21.76 18.88
CA ASP A 15 -2.65 20.70 19.89
C ASP A 15 -3.84 19.75 19.73
N ASN A 16 -4.91 20.19 19.09
CA ASN A 16 -6.10 19.39 18.81
C ASN A 16 -6.02 18.60 17.48
N ALA A 17 -4.84 18.54 16.86
CA ALA A 17 -4.62 17.81 15.62
C ALA A 17 -4.13 16.37 15.89
N TRP A 18 -4.74 15.41 15.19
CA TRP A 18 -4.46 13.98 15.39
C TRP A 18 -4.10 13.30 14.08
N VAL A 19 -3.22 12.29 14.13
CA VAL A 19 -2.90 11.40 13.01
C VAL A 19 -3.57 10.05 13.26
N LEU A 20 -4.36 9.59 12.29
CA LEU A 20 -4.91 8.23 12.33
C LEU A 20 -4.06 7.33 11.44
N TYR A 21 -3.41 6.35 12.05
CA TYR A 21 -2.68 5.32 11.33
C TYR A 21 -3.64 4.20 10.95
N VAL A 22 -3.58 3.81 9.68
CA VAL A 22 -4.35 2.69 9.14
C VAL A 22 -3.39 1.77 8.40
N GLU A 23 -3.67 0.47 8.47
CA GLU A 23 -2.97 -0.53 7.69
C GLU A 23 -3.89 -1.00 6.58
N ALA A 24 -3.42 -0.90 5.34
CA ALA A 24 -4.14 -1.42 4.19
C ALA A 24 -3.74 -2.88 3.97
N GLN A 25 -4.73 -3.77 3.93
CA GLN A 25 -4.54 -5.18 3.59
C GLN A 25 -5.13 -5.44 2.20
N LEU A 26 -4.36 -6.08 1.33
CA LEU A 26 -4.85 -6.50 0.03
C LEU A 26 -5.60 -7.83 0.15
N PRO A 27 -6.73 -8.02 -0.53
CA PRO A 27 -7.38 -9.32 -0.59
C PRO A 27 -6.46 -10.36 -1.21
N LYS A 28 -6.50 -11.61 -0.70
CA LYS A 28 -5.71 -12.73 -1.25
C LYS A 28 -5.88 -12.90 -2.76
N ALA A 29 -7.09 -12.68 -3.28
CA ALA A 29 -7.38 -12.75 -4.71
C ALA A 29 -6.53 -11.79 -5.56
N PHE A 30 -6.06 -10.68 -5.00
CA PHE A 30 -5.21 -9.72 -5.71
C PHE A 30 -3.84 -10.32 -6.04
N SER A 31 -3.19 -11.00 -5.08
CA SER A 31 -1.89 -11.63 -5.32
C SER A 31 -2.01 -12.78 -6.31
N GLU A 32 -3.09 -13.56 -6.22
CA GLU A 32 -3.41 -14.64 -7.17
C GLU A 32 -3.56 -14.10 -8.60
N ALA A 33 -4.26 -12.98 -8.77
CA ALA A 33 -4.45 -12.33 -10.07
C ALA A 33 -3.12 -11.80 -10.66
N ILE A 34 -2.25 -11.23 -9.83
CA ILE A 34 -0.91 -10.81 -10.27
C ILE A 34 -0.08 -12.00 -10.71
N LEU A 35 -0.04 -13.08 -9.92
CA LEU A 35 0.72 -14.28 -10.27
C LEU A 35 0.25 -14.91 -11.59
N ALA A 36 -1.07 -14.92 -11.83
CA ALA A 36 -1.63 -15.40 -13.09
C ALA A 36 -1.15 -14.55 -14.29
N LYS A 37 -1.16 -13.22 -14.16
CA LYS A 37 -0.65 -12.32 -15.20
C LYS A 37 0.84 -12.50 -15.45
N LEU A 38 1.66 -12.60 -14.39
CA LEU A 38 3.10 -12.83 -14.51
C LEU A 38 3.41 -14.11 -15.27
N ARG A 39 2.73 -15.22 -14.94
CA ARG A 39 2.87 -16.52 -15.63
C ARG A 39 2.52 -16.43 -17.11
N ALA A 40 1.47 -15.68 -17.45
CA ALA A 40 1.07 -15.46 -18.84
C ALA A 40 2.10 -14.62 -19.61
N CYS A 41 2.79 -13.70 -18.94
CA CYS A 41 3.84 -12.87 -19.54
C CYS A 41 5.20 -13.57 -19.65
N SER A 42 5.50 -14.57 -18.81
CA SER A 42 6.83 -15.18 -18.74
C SER A 42 7.14 -16.21 -19.85
N GLY A 43 6.21 -16.50 -20.76
CA GLY A 43 6.39 -17.52 -21.81
C GLY A 43 6.64 -18.94 -21.24
N PRO A 44 6.67 -19.99 -22.07
CA PRO A 44 7.04 -21.32 -21.60
C PRO A 44 8.47 -21.28 -21.07
N SER A 45 8.68 -21.70 -19.82
CA SER A 45 10.01 -22.02 -19.31
C SER A 45 10.56 -23.16 -20.18
N THR A 46 11.48 -22.86 -21.08
CA THR A 46 12.26 -23.87 -21.79
C THR A 46 13.00 -24.71 -20.73
N PRO A 47 12.95 -26.05 -20.80
CA PRO A 47 13.70 -26.93 -19.90
C PRO A 47 15.21 -26.76 -20.08
#